data_AF-A0A1N7FZD5-F1
#
_entry.id   AF-A0A1N7FZD5-F1
#
_cell.length_a   1.000
_cell.length_b   1.000
_cell.length_c   1.000
_cell.angle_alpha   90.00
_cell.angle_beta   90.00
_cell.angle_gamma   90.00
#
_symmetry.space_group_name_H-M   'P 1'
#
loop_
_entity.id
_entity.type
_entity.pdbx_description
1 polymer ?
#
loop_
_entity_poly.entity_id
_entity_poly.type
_entity_poly.pdbx_seq_one_letter_code
_entity_poly.pdbx_strand_id
1 'polypeptide(L)'
;MAGRQPVSPLAVMNRARQNGTAGDWMVNPVTEVDGDLDTQQNADISRQLAALARRFREGGETTESSLAVIAEAGADSVPASQASSITLVDRAGVVQTPIFVGELARQADDLQRTLGEGPCIRSAMDLETVVIDDTTTDPRWPRFGPAVAELGVRSMVCCGLYVDNNGYGALNFHSRSPGAFDAESVSFAELFAAHAAVAFSAAKEAEQIRAALTNRDIIGQAKGMIMERYGLDSEAAFSLLARLSQDSNVKLYEVAQQVVEAGPDS
;
A
#
# COMPACT_ATOMS: atom_id res chain seq x y z
N MET A 1 -11.08 -30.48 37.56
CA MET A 1 -9.97 -29.98 36.73
C MET A 1 -10.31 -28.56 36.30
N ALA A 2 -9.58 -27.56 36.81
CA ALA A 2 -9.89 -26.16 36.57
C ALA A 2 -8.76 -25.48 35.79
N GLY A 3 -9.12 -24.96 34.62
CA GLY A 3 -8.72 -23.67 34.05
C GLY A 3 -7.25 -23.34 33.81
N ARG A 4 -6.91 -23.14 32.53
CA ARG A 4 -6.11 -21.98 32.08
C ARG A 4 -6.68 -21.48 30.75
N GLN A 5 -7.30 -20.30 30.77
CA GLN A 5 -7.63 -19.54 29.56
C GLN A 5 -6.35 -18.90 28.99
N PRO A 6 -6.25 -18.71 27.65
CA PRO A 6 -5.13 -18.01 27.04
C PRO A 6 -5.19 -16.52 27.37
N VAL A 7 -4.04 -15.96 27.75
CA VAL A 7 -3.88 -14.53 28.03
C VAL A 7 -3.82 -13.74 26.72
N SER A 8 -4.57 -12.64 26.68
CA SER A 8 -4.58 -11.67 25.57
C SER A 8 -3.18 -11.05 25.34
N PRO A 9 -2.73 -10.89 24.08
CA PRO A 9 -1.42 -10.29 23.74
C PRO A 9 -1.22 -8.87 24.30
N LEU A 10 -2.30 -8.12 24.53
CA LEU A 10 -2.27 -6.79 25.15
C LEU A 10 -1.77 -6.80 26.61
N ALA A 11 -1.88 -7.94 27.31
CA ALA A 11 -1.50 -8.05 28.72
C ALA A 11 0.02 -8.22 28.95
N VAL A 12 0.76 -8.68 27.94
CA VAL A 12 2.22 -8.90 28.02
C VAL A 12 2.98 -7.57 27.88
N MET A 13 2.41 -6.60 27.16
CA MET A 13 3.06 -5.34 26.81
C MET A 13 3.22 -4.36 27.99
N ASN A 14 2.42 -4.49 29.06
CA ASN A 14 2.45 -3.57 30.20
C ASN A 14 3.51 -3.90 31.28
N ARG A 15 4.20 -5.03 31.19
CA ARG A 15 5.13 -5.48 32.25
C ARG A 15 6.59 -5.06 32.04
N ALA A 16 6.96 -4.67 30.82
CA ALA A 16 8.35 -4.37 30.47
C ALA A 16 8.77 -2.90 30.72
N ARG A 17 7.82 -1.99 31.00
CA ARG A 17 8.08 -0.55 31.17
C ARG A 17 8.43 -0.09 32.60
N GLN A 18 8.38 -0.96 33.61
CA GLN A 18 8.47 -0.54 35.04
C GLN A 18 9.81 -0.77 35.76
N ASN A 19 10.82 -1.42 35.17
CA ASN A 19 12.08 -1.72 35.87
C ASN A 19 13.27 -1.01 35.20
N GLY A 20 13.58 0.22 35.63
CA GLY A 20 14.71 1.01 35.10
C GLY A 20 16.09 0.63 35.66
N THR A 21 17.13 1.29 35.15
CA THR A 21 18.09 2.14 35.91
C THR A 21 19.14 2.74 34.97
N ALA A 22 19.45 4.02 35.21
CA ALA A 22 20.48 4.80 34.53
C ALA A 22 21.89 4.40 34.99
N GLY A 23 22.84 4.38 34.04
CA GLY A 23 24.25 4.09 34.28
C GLY A 23 25.14 4.91 33.36
N ASP A 24 25.97 5.71 34.00
CA ASP A 24 27.04 6.59 33.52
C ASP A 24 28.01 5.90 32.54
N TRP A 25 28.28 6.53 31.39
CA TRP A 25 29.39 6.14 30.50
C TRP A 25 30.19 7.36 30.04
N MET A 26 31.51 7.23 30.20
CA MET A 26 32.56 8.20 29.94
C MET A 26 32.50 8.82 28.54
N VAL A 27 32.76 10.12 28.51
CA VAL A 27 33.07 10.93 27.34
C VAL A 27 34.27 10.32 26.61
N ASN A 28 34.05 9.85 25.37
CA ASN A 28 35.10 9.53 24.42
C ASN A 28 35.16 10.70 23.40
N PRO A 29 36.34 11.18 22.97
CA PRO A 29 36.42 12.37 22.13
C PRO A 29 35.80 12.08 20.77
N VAL A 30 34.88 12.95 20.36
CA VAL A 30 34.27 12.95 19.04
C VAL A 30 35.38 13.17 18.01
N THR A 31 35.73 12.12 17.27
CA THR A 31 36.47 12.28 16.01
C THR A 31 35.56 13.05 15.06
N GLU A 32 36.05 14.16 14.51
CA GLU A 32 35.40 14.93 13.45
C GLU A 32 34.98 13.98 12.32
N VAL A 33 33.67 13.75 12.22
CA VAL A 33 33.05 13.06 11.09
C VAL A 33 32.79 14.09 10.00
N ASP A 34 33.11 13.70 8.78
CA ASP A 34 33.14 14.46 7.54
C ASP A 34 31.76 15.09 7.19
N GLY A 35 31.48 16.28 7.75
CA GLY A 35 30.15 16.93 7.70
C GLY A 35 29.67 17.37 6.31
N ASP A 36 30.56 17.45 5.32
CA ASP A 36 30.21 17.82 3.95
C ASP A 36 29.61 16.64 3.17
N LEU A 37 30.05 15.41 3.41
CA LEU A 37 29.52 14.21 2.75
C LEU A 37 28.08 13.92 3.20
N ASP A 38 27.81 13.95 4.51
CA ASP A 38 26.46 13.74 5.06
C ASP A 38 25.47 14.83 4.60
N THR A 39 25.92 16.08 4.47
CA THR A 39 25.08 17.20 4.00
C THR A 39 24.74 17.05 2.51
N GLN A 40 25.71 16.65 1.70
CA GLN A 40 25.52 16.47 0.26
C GLN A 40 24.70 15.22 -0.07
N GLN A 41 24.87 14.15 0.71
CA GLN A 41 24.07 12.93 0.67
C GLN A 41 22.59 13.20 1.00
N ASN A 42 22.33 13.91 2.10
CA ASN A 42 20.97 14.29 2.51
C ASN A 42 20.27 15.18 1.48
N ALA A 43 21.02 16.08 0.82
CA ALA A 43 20.50 16.92 -0.25
C ALA A 43 20.12 16.10 -1.49
N ASP A 44 20.87 15.04 -1.81
CA ASP A 44 20.59 14.22 -3.00
C ASP A 44 19.37 13.33 -2.81
N ILE A 45 19.25 12.68 -1.64
CA ILE A 45 18.04 11.94 -1.24
C ILE A 45 16.83 12.88 -1.28
N SER A 46 16.94 14.09 -0.73
CA SER A 46 15.84 15.08 -0.74
C SER A 46 15.43 15.48 -2.16
N ARG A 47 16.37 15.62 -3.10
CA ARG A 47 16.07 15.93 -4.51
C ARG A 47 15.40 14.76 -5.21
N GLN A 48 15.86 13.54 -4.98
CA GLN A 48 15.26 12.33 -5.53
C GLN A 48 13.81 12.17 -5.02
N LEU A 49 13.57 12.35 -3.72
CA LEU A 49 12.23 12.34 -3.13
C LEU A 49 11.31 13.42 -3.69
N ALA A 50 11.82 14.65 -3.86
CA ALA A 50 11.05 15.72 -4.47
C ALA A 50 10.70 15.42 -5.94
N ALA A 51 11.59 14.76 -6.69
CA ALA A 51 11.32 14.31 -8.05
C ALA A 51 10.28 13.19 -8.08
N LEU A 52 10.34 12.25 -7.14
CA LEU A 52 9.35 11.17 -6.97
C LEU A 52 7.97 11.73 -6.61
N ALA A 53 7.89 12.65 -5.66
CA ALA A 53 6.64 13.31 -5.30
C ALA A 53 6.01 14.07 -6.48
N ARG A 54 6.82 14.64 -7.38
CA ARG A 54 6.33 15.24 -8.64
C ARG A 54 5.80 14.17 -9.59
N ARG A 55 6.55 13.08 -9.83
CA ARG A 55 6.11 11.94 -10.65
C ARG A 55 4.78 11.36 -10.15
N PHE A 56 4.61 11.23 -8.83
CA PHE A 56 3.36 10.69 -8.27
C PHE A 56 2.17 11.64 -8.41
N ARG A 57 2.39 12.96 -8.34
CA ARG A 57 1.31 13.94 -8.59
C ARG A 57 0.87 13.99 -10.06
N GLU A 58 1.81 13.76 -10.97
CA GLU A 58 1.56 13.79 -12.41
C GLU A 58 1.08 12.42 -12.93
N GLY A 59 1.34 11.36 -12.17
CA GLY A 59 1.06 9.97 -12.50
C GLY A 59 -0.29 9.48 -11.97
N GLY A 60 -1.26 9.42 -12.88
CA GLY A 60 -2.40 8.53 -12.76
C GLY A 60 -3.74 9.22 -12.45
N GLU A 61 -4.72 8.96 -13.30
CA GLU A 61 -6.10 9.40 -13.09
C GLU A 61 -6.86 8.48 -12.12
N THR A 62 -6.31 7.27 -11.90
CA THR A 62 -6.89 6.23 -11.04
C THR A 62 -5.86 5.69 -10.04
N THR A 63 -6.37 5.12 -8.94
CA THR A 63 -5.60 4.44 -7.90
C THR A 63 -4.63 3.39 -8.48
N GLU A 64 -5.08 2.59 -9.46
CA GLU A 64 -4.26 1.56 -10.10
C GLU A 64 -3.10 2.17 -10.90
N SER A 65 -3.37 3.22 -11.68
CA SER A 65 -2.32 3.90 -12.44
C SER A 65 -1.27 4.57 -11.54
N SER A 66 -1.67 5.08 -10.37
CA SER A 66 -0.71 5.60 -9.38
C SER A 66 0.14 4.49 -8.76
N LEU A 67 -0.42 3.30 -8.50
CA LEU A 67 0.36 2.14 -8.05
C LEU A 67 1.39 1.70 -9.09
N ALA A 68 1.02 1.69 -10.37
CA ALA A 68 1.93 1.38 -11.46
C ALA A 68 3.13 2.34 -11.47
N VAL A 69 2.86 3.65 -11.43
CA VAL A 69 3.91 4.69 -11.39
C VAL A 69 4.81 4.54 -10.15
N ILE A 70 4.23 4.21 -8.98
CA ILE A 70 5.00 3.97 -7.75
C ILE A 70 5.94 2.78 -7.91
N ALA A 71 5.44 1.64 -8.40
CA ALA A 71 6.24 0.44 -8.56
C ALA A 71 7.36 0.65 -9.58
N GLU A 72 7.07 1.28 -10.72
CA GLU A 72 8.06 1.60 -11.76
C GLU A 72 9.13 2.54 -11.24
N ALA A 73 8.72 3.64 -10.61
CA ALA A 73 9.66 4.60 -10.03
C ALA A 73 10.54 3.96 -8.96
N GLY A 74 10.00 3.02 -8.17
CA GLY A 74 10.75 2.28 -7.17
C GLY A 74 11.76 1.32 -7.79
N ALA A 75 11.38 0.60 -8.86
CA ALA A 75 12.31 -0.26 -9.59
C ALA A 75 13.48 0.54 -10.19
N ASP A 76 13.22 1.75 -10.69
CA ASP A 76 14.24 2.63 -11.28
C ASP A 76 15.15 3.30 -10.23
N SER A 77 14.59 3.68 -9.08
CA SER A 77 15.25 4.60 -8.15
C SER A 77 15.92 3.90 -6.97
N VAL A 78 15.40 2.74 -6.53
CA VAL A 78 15.98 2.01 -5.40
C VAL A 78 17.27 1.32 -5.87
N PRO A 79 18.43 1.61 -5.27
CA PRO A 79 19.69 1.01 -5.67
C PRO A 79 19.61 -0.52 -5.66
N ALA A 80 20.23 -1.14 -6.67
CA ALA A 80 20.30 -2.59 -6.88
C ALA A 80 18.98 -3.35 -7.09
N SER A 81 17.84 -2.63 -7.08
CA SER A 81 16.54 -3.16 -7.49
C SER A 81 16.53 -3.50 -8.99
N GLN A 82 15.95 -4.64 -9.34
CA GLN A 82 15.78 -5.08 -10.73
C GLN A 82 14.33 -5.41 -11.09
N ALA A 83 13.48 -5.53 -10.08
CA ALA A 83 12.06 -5.76 -10.22
C ALA A 83 11.35 -5.31 -8.95
N SER A 84 10.12 -4.83 -9.09
CA SER A 84 9.30 -4.41 -7.96
C SER A 84 7.86 -4.93 -8.06
N SER A 85 7.16 -4.93 -6.94
CA SER A 85 5.72 -5.21 -6.89
C SER A 85 5.08 -4.48 -5.73
N ILE A 86 3.75 -4.31 -5.80
CA ILE A 86 2.97 -3.83 -4.67
C ILE A 86 1.98 -4.90 -4.27
N THR A 87 2.11 -5.38 -3.03
CA THR A 87 1.16 -6.30 -2.41
C THR A 87 0.19 -5.49 -1.55
N LEU A 88 -1.09 -5.77 -1.65
CA LEU A 88 -2.17 -5.20 -0.85
C LEU A 88 -2.91 -6.32 -0.11
N VAL A 89 -3.28 -6.06 1.12
CA VAL A 89 -4.07 -6.95 1.96
C VAL A 89 -5.28 -6.17 2.43
N ASP A 90 -6.47 -6.60 2.02
CA ASP A 90 -7.70 -5.96 2.43
C ASP A 90 -8.07 -6.29 3.89
N ARG A 91 -9.13 -5.67 4.41
CA ARG A 91 -9.61 -5.92 5.78
C ARG A 91 -10.14 -7.34 6.02
N ALA A 92 -10.50 -8.07 4.96
CA ALA A 92 -10.90 -9.47 5.04
C ALA A 92 -9.70 -10.42 5.03
N GLY A 93 -8.47 -9.90 4.87
CA GLY A 93 -7.23 -10.66 4.78
C GLY A 93 -6.97 -11.21 3.38
N VAL A 94 -7.70 -10.75 2.36
CA VAL A 94 -7.47 -11.15 0.98
C VAL A 94 -6.22 -10.43 0.48
N VAL A 95 -5.22 -11.23 0.08
CA VAL A 95 -3.96 -10.74 -0.49
C VAL A 95 -4.11 -10.59 -2.00
N GLN A 96 -3.74 -9.44 -2.52
CA GLN A 96 -3.71 -9.13 -3.95
C GLN A 96 -2.42 -8.40 -4.29
N THR A 97 -1.83 -8.72 -5.44
CA THR A 97 -0.64 -8.01 -5.95
C THR A 97 -1.00 -7.41 -7.30
N PRO A 98 -1.61 -6.20 -7.33
CA PRO A 98 -2.13 -5.62 -8.57
C PRO A 98 -1.05 -5.25 -9.58
N ILE A 99 0.16 -4.94 -9.11
CA ILE A 99 1.23 -4.38 -9.96
C ILE A 99 2.50 -5.21 -9.82
N PHE A 100 3.07 -5.54 -10.99
CA PHE A 100 4.37 -6.17 -11.13
C PHE A 100 5.22 -5.38 -12.12
N VAL A 101 6.45 -5.06 -11.73
CA VAL A 101 7.47 -4.50 -12.62
C VAL A 101 8.59 -5.52 -12.72
N GLY A 102 8.67 -6.18 -13.87
CA GLY A 102 9.65 -7.23 -14.13
C GLY A 102 9.21 -8.63 -13.71
N GLU A 103 9.70 -9.62 -14.44
CA GLU A 103 9.28 -11.02 -14.31
C GLU A 103 9.67 -11.65 -12.96
N LEU A 104 10.79 -11.19 -12.36
CA LEU A 104 11.24 -11.66 -11.04
C LEU A 104 10.18 -11.43 -9.95
N ALA A 105 9.55 -10.26 -9.96
CA ALA A 105 8.55 -9.91 -8.96
C ALA A 105 7.29 -10.77 -9.10
N ARG A 106 6.83 -10.99 -10.34
CA ARG A 106 5.67 -11.84 -10.64
C ARG A 106 5.90 -13.29 -10.21
N GLN A 107 7.07 -13.83 -10.54
CA GLN A 107 7.47 -15.19 -10.20
C GLN A 107 7.63 -15.39 -8.68
N ALA A 108 8.20 -14.41 -7.98
CA ALA A 108 8.31 -14.45 -6.53
C ALA A 108 6.94 -14.44 -5.85
N ASP A 109 6.03 -13.57 -6.29
CA ASP A 109 4.67 -13.49 -5.75
C ASP A 109 3.87 -14.79 -5.95
N ASP A 110 3.94 -15.38 -7.15
CA ASP A 110 3.29 -16.66 -7.46
C ASP A 110 3.76 -17.76 -6.48
N LEU A 111 5.05 -17.80 -6.14
CA LEU A 111 5.59 -18.74 -5.15
C LEU A 111 5.07 -18.44 -3.74
N GLN A 112 5.04 -17.19 -3.29
CA GLN A 112 4.54 -16.85 -1.96
C GLN A 112 3.08 -17.28 -1.79
N ARG A 113 2.26 -17.01 -2.82
CA ARG A 113 0.85 -17.38 -2.84
C ARG A 113 0.67 -18.91 -2.83
N THR A 114 1.46 -19.62 -3.62
CA THR A 114 1.39 -21.09 -3.72
C THR A 114 1.87 -21.78 -2.45
N LEU A 115 2.91 -21.27 -1.81
CA LEU A 115 3.52 -21.87 -0.63
C LEU A 115 2.86 -21.42 0.67
N GLY A 116 2.18 -20.28 0.67
CA GLY A 116 1.64 -19.62 1.86
C GLY A 116 2.73 -19.04 2.75
N GLU A 117 3.87 -18.68 2.17
CA GLU A 117 5.11 -18.36 2.87
C GLU A 117 5.88 -17.28 2.10
N GLY A 118 6.34 -16.23 2.77
CA GLY A 118 7.24 -15.25 2.15
C GLY A 118 7.22 -13.85 2.78
N PRO A 119 8.23 -13.03 2.46
CA PRO A 119 8.48 -11.73 3.09
C PRO A 119 7.41 -10.67 2.77
N CYS A 120 6.79 -10.66 1.58
CA CYS A 120 5.92 -9.56 1.17
C CYS A 120 4.63 -9.51 1.99
N ILE A 121 4.01 -10.67 2.24
CA ILE A 121 2.81 -10.77 3.08
C ILE A 121 3.14 -10.42 4.52
N ARG A 122 4.31 -10.85 5.01
CA ARG A 122 4.77 -10.53 6.37
C ARG A 122 4.97 -9.03 6.54
N SER A 123 5.67 -8.39 5.60
CA SER A 123 5.89 -6.95 5.58
C SER A 123 4.58 -6.18 5.52
N ALA A 124 3.63 -6.62 4.68
CA ALA A 124 2.32 -6.00 4.60
C ALA A 124 1.58 -6.10 5.94
N MET A 125 1.46 -7.29 6.52
CA MET A 125 0.69 -7.51 7.75
C MET A 125 1.27 -6.81 8.99
N ASP A 126 2.60 -6.80 9.11
CA ASP A 126 3.28 -6.24 10.30
C ASP A 126 3.61 -4.75 10.14
N LEU A 127 3.50 -4.19 8.93
CA LEU A 127 4.00 -2.86 8.57
C LEU A 127 5.49 -2.65 8.90
N GLU A 128 6.28 -3.71 8.75
CA GLU A 128 7.73 -3.70 9.00
C GLU A 128 8.51 -3.95 7.72
N THR A 129 9.71 -3.41 7.67
CA THR A 129 10.66 -3.71 6.60
C THR A 129 11.27 -5.09 6.80
N VAL A 130 11.16 -5.95 5.80
CA VAL A 130 11.77 -7.28 5.78
C VAL A 130 12.86 -7.30 4.72
N VAL A 131 14.11 -7.47 5.15
CA VAL A 131 15.27 -7.64 4.27
C VAL A 131 15.68 -9.11 4.24
N ILE A 132 15.90 -9.65 3.04
CA ILE A 132 16.53 -10.94 2.80
C ILE A 132 17.84 -10.70 2.07
N ASP A 133 18.97 -10.91 2.76
CA ASP A 133 20.30 -10.77 2.17
C ASP A 133 20.58 -11.88 1.15
N ASP A 134 20.25 -13.13 1.47
CA ASP A 134 20.35 -14.25 0.52
C ASP A 134 19.21 -15.24 0.71
N THR A 135 18.35 -15.35 -0.30
CA THR A 135 17.20 -16.28 -0.33
C THR A 135 17.61 -17.74 -0.15
N THR A 136 18.86 -18.09 -0.47
CA THR A 136 19.37 -19.46 -0.30
C THR A 136 19.74 -19.81 1.14
N THR A 137 19.95 -18.82 2.01
CA THR A 137 20.45 -19.04 3.38
C THR A 137 19.52 -18.54 4.48
N ASP A 138 18.48 -17.77 4.14
CA ASP A 138 17.54 -17.23 5.12
C ASP A 138 16.67 -18.32 5.78
N PRO A 139 16.82 -18.59 7.09
CA PRO A 139 16.12 -19.67 7.76
C PRO A 139 14.64 -19.36 8.03
N ARG A 140 14.20 -18.10 7.88
CA ARG A 140 12.80 -17.70 8.09
C ARG A 140 11.88 -18.27 7.01
N TRP A 141 12.44 -18.57 5.83
CA TRP A 141 11.71 -18.96 4.63
C TRP A 141 12.21 -20.29 4.05
N PRO A 142 12.09 -21.41 4.79
CA PRO A 142 12.67 -22.70 4.40
C PRO A 142 12.08 -23.31 3.13
N ARG A 143 10.86 -22.93 2.72
CA ARG A 143 10.24 -23.40 1.46
C ARG A 143 10.32 -22.34 0.38
N PHE A 144 10.08 -21.07 0.74
CA PHE A 144 10.08 -19.97 -0.23
C PHE A 144 11.49 -19.62 -0.71
N GLY A 145 12.46 -19.54 0.20
CA GLY A 145 13.83 -19.12 -0.10
C GLY A 145 14.51 -19.96 -1.20
N PRO A 146 14.61 -21.30 -1.05
CA PRO A 146 15.18 -22.15 -2.09
C PRO A 146 14.42 -22.08 -3.42
N ALA A 147 13.07 -22.07 -3.38
CA ALA A 147 12.26 -22.05 -4.58
C ALA A 147 12.41 -20.73 -5.37
N VAL A 148 12.46 -19.60 -4.68
CA VAL A 148 12.62 -18.29 -5.34
C VAL A 148 14.06 -18.06 -5.82
N ALA A 149 15.05 -18.67 -5.16
CA ALA A 149 16.44 -18.68 -5.59
C ALA A 149 16.64 -19.41 -6.92
N GLU A 150 15.89 -20.50 -7.18
CA GLU A 150 15.90 -21.21 -8.48
C GLU A 150 15.40 -20.33 -9.64
N LEU A 151 14.50 -19.38 -9.35
CA LEU A 151 14.04 -18.36 -10.30
C LEU A 151 15.03 -17.19 -10.43
N GLY A 152 16.07 -17.19 -9.59
CA GLY A 152 17.19 -16.27 -9.59
C GLY A 152 16.98 -15.02 -8.75
N VAL A 153 15.94 -14.94 -7.92
CA VAL A 153 15.84 -13.91 -6.88
C VAL A 153 16.79 -14.30 -5.76
N ARG A 154 17.81 -13.49 -5.52
CA ARG A 154 18.83 -13.76 -4.51
C ARG A 154 18.72 -12.86 -3.30
N SER A 155 18.21 -11.65 -3.43
CA SER A 155 17.92 -10.78 -2.29
C SER A 155 16.63 -10.01 -2.51
N MET A 156 16.01 -9.59 -1.39
CA MET A 156 14.75 -8.86 -1.40
C MET A 156 14.75 -7.81 -0.28
N VAL A 157 14.08 -6.69 -0.52
CA VAL A 157 13.62 -5.79 0.55
C VAL A 157 12.14 -5.50 0.34
N CYS A 158 11.35 -5.77 1.38
CA CYS A 158 9.90 -5.56 1.40
C CYS A 158 9.61 -4.49 2.44
N CYS A 159 9.07 -3.35 2.03
CA CYS A 159 8.78 -2.22 2.89
C CYS A 159 7.27 -2.11 3.12
N GLY A 160 6.85 -1.96 4.37
CA GLY A 160 5.45 -1.74 4.72
C GLY A 160 4.90 -0.46 4.08
N LEU A 161 3.70 -0.57 3.52
CA LEU A 161 2.97 0.51 2.84
C LEU A 161 1.66 0.71 3.60
N TYR A 162 1.58 1.77 4.40
CA TYR A 162 0.33 2.09 5.10
C TYR A 162 -0.67 2.67 4.11
N VAL A 163 -1.80 1.98 3.93
CA VAL A 163 -2.84 2.39 2.99
C VAL A 163 -4.13 2.66 3.76
N ASP A 164 -4.37 3.92 4.07
CA ASP A 164 -5.51 4.27 4.91
C ASP A 164 -6.84 3.81 4.28
N ASN A 165 -7.73 3.30 5.14
CA ASN A 165 -9.06 2.82 4.80
C ASN A 165 -9.15 1.60 3.82
N ASN A 166 -8.05 1.05 3.29
CA ASN A 166 -8.05 -0.17 2.43
C ASN A 166 -7.31 -1.38 3.01
N GLY A 167 -6.62 -1.25 4.14
CA GLY A 167 -5.89 -2.36 4.77
C GLY A 167 -4.39 -2.08 4.79
N TYR A 168 -3.59 -3.12 4.63
CA TYR A 168 -2.14 -3.02 4.70
C TYR A 168 -1.50 -3.33 3.34
N GLY A 169 -0.32 -2.81 3.07
CA GLY A 169 0.40 -3.13 1.83
C GLY A 169 1.89 -3.27 2.05
N ALA A 170 2.57 -3.75 1.03
CA ALA A 170 4.02 -3.77 0.97
C ALA A 170 4.50 -3.38 -0.43
N LEU A 171 5.57 -2.59 -0.48
CA LEU A 171 6.34 -2.34 -1.69
C LEU A 171 7.58 -3.24 -1.66
N ASN A 172 7.69 -4.13 -2.63
CA ASN A 172 8.71 -5.18 -2.62
C ASN A 172 9.69 -4.98 -3.76
N PHE A 173 10.98 -5.10 -3.47
CA PHE A 173 12.08 -4.98 -4.41
C PHE A 173 12.90 -6.27 -4.44
N HIS A 174 13.38 -6.62 -5.63
CA HIS A 174 14.04 -7.89 -5.89
C HIS A 174 15.37 -7.67 -6.62
N SER A 175 16.37 -8.47 -6.27
CA SER A 175 17.65 -8.48 -6.97
C SER A 175 18.15 -9.89 -7.22
N ARG A 176 18.91 -10.07 -8.31
CA ARG A 176 19.64 -11.31 -8.62
C ARG A 176 20.96 -11.45 -7.89
N SER A 177 21.41 -10.41 -7.19
CA SER A 177 22.63 -10.44 -6.39
C SER A 177 22.30 -10.68 -4.92
N PRO A 178 23.00 -11.59 -4.22
CA PRO A 178 22.92 -11.66 -2.77
C PRO A 178 23.52 -10.39 -2.15
N GLY A 179 22.98 -9.95 -1.01
CA GLY A 179 23.42 -8.76 -0.29
C GLY A 179 23.30 -7.46 -1.08
N ALA A 180 22.40 -7.41 -2.07
CA ALA A 180 22.27 -6.26 -2.97
C ALA A 180 21.75 -5.00 -2.28
N PHE A 181 20.94 -5.17 -1.23
CA PHE A 181 20.33 -4.09 -0.48
C PHE A 181 21.12 -3.85 0.81
N ASP A 182 22.13 -3.00 0.73
CA ASP A 182 22.86 -2.52 1.91
C ASP A 182 22.01 -1.56 2.76
N ALA A 183 22.57 -1.11 3.89
CA ALA A 183 21.86 -0.25 4.84
C ALA A 183 21.37 1.06 4.19
N GLU A 184 22.13 1.60 3.23
CA GLU A 184 21.76 2.80 2.48
C GLU A 184 20.57 2.53 1.55
N SER A 185 20.64 1.44 0.79
CA SER A 185 19.58 1.01 -0.12
C SER A 185 18.28 0.72 0.62
N VAL A 186 18.37 0.07 1.79
CA VAL A 186 17.22 -0.20 2.67
C VAL A 186 16.63 1.11 3.19
N SER A 187 17.46 2.03 3.71
CA SER A 187 16.99 3.34 4.21
C SER A 187 16.29 4.14 3.11
N PHE A 188 16.82 4.09 1.89
CA PHE A 188 16.18 4.72 0.73
C PHE A 188 14.85 4.05 0.37
N ALA A 189 14.80 2.71 0.36
CA ALA A 189 13.58 1.96 0.06
C ALA A 189 12.46 2.24 1.08
N GLU A 190 12.79 2.35 2.36
CA GLU A 190 11.84 2.71 3.43
C GLU A 190 11.29 4.12 3.23
N LEU A 191 12.17 5.08 2.96
CA LEU A 191 11.79 6.47 2.74
C LEU A 191 10.96 6.61 1.46
N PHE A 192 11.30 5.86 0.42
CA PHE A 192 10.52 5.75 -0.81
C PHE A 192 9.11 5.21 -0.50
N ALA A 193 9.01 4.09 0.23
CA ALA A 193 7.73 3.46 0.57
C ALA A 193 6.84 4.40 1.40
N ALA A 194 7.42 5.16 2.33
CA ALA A 194 6.68 6.15 3.12
C ALA A 194 6.06 7.26 2.24
N HIS A 195 6.82 7.78 1.27
CA HIS A 195 6.32 8.81 0.35
C HIS A 195 5.31 8.23 -0.65
N ALA A 196 5.54 7.01 -1.13
CA ALA A 196 4.60 6.27 -1.96
C ALA A 196 3.25 6.07 -1.25
N ALA A 197 3.25 5.76 0.05
CA ALA A 197 2.04 5.62 0.87
C ALA A 197 1.22 6.92 0.93
N VAL A 198 1.88 8.06 1.13
CA VAL A 198 1.23 9.38 1.13
C VAL A 198 0.64 9.69 -0.24
N ALA A 199 1.42 9.49 -1.31
CA ALA A 199 0.96 9.78 -2.66
C ALA A 199 -0.20 8.88 -3.10
N PHE A 200 -0.12 7.59 -2.78
CA PHE A 200 -1.20 6.64 -3.03
C PHE A 200 -2.49 7.04 -2.31
N SER A 201 -2.38 7.44 -1.04
CA SER A 201 -3.52 7.89 -0.23
C SER A 201 -4.18 9.13 -0.86
N ALA A 202 -3.38 10.10 -1.31
CA ALA A 202 -3.87 11.30 -1.96
C ALA A 202 -4.55 11.00 -3.32
N ALA A 203 -3.97 10.12 -4.13
CA ALA A 203 -4.56 9.71 -5.41
C ALA A 203 -5.92 9.03 -5.22
N LYS A 204 -6.00 8.13 -4.24
CA LYS A 204 -7.23 7.42 -3.88
C LYS A 204 -8.30 8.36 -3.34
N GLU A 205 -7.95 9.29 -2.46
CA GLU A 205 -8.89 10.31 -1.96
C GLU A 205 -9.45 11.17 -3.10
N ALA A 206 -8.57 11.62 -4.01
CA ALA A 206 -8.98 12.39 -5.19
C ALA A 206 -9.93 11.58 -6.10
N GLU A 207 -9.68 10.29 -6.30
CA GLU A 207 -10.57 9.41 -7.05
C GLU A 207 -11.94 9.24 -6.37
N GLN A 208 -11.97 9.05 -5.05
CA GLN A 208 -13.22 8.97 -4.28
C GLN A 208 -14.04 10.26 -4.37
N ILE A 209 -13.40 11.43 -4.30
CA ILE A 209 -14.05 12.72 -4.48
C ILE A 209 -14.62 12.85 -5.90
N ARG A 210 -13.84 12.51 -6.93
CA ARG A 210 -14.32 12.52 -8.33
C ARG A 210 -15.54 11.62 -8.50
N ALA A 211 -15.47 10.38 -8.00
CA ALA A 211 -16.59 9.44 -8.05
C ALA A 211 -17.84 9.97 -7.33
N ALA A 212 -17.67 10.61 -6.17
CA ALA A 212 -18.77 11.20 -5.43
C ALA A 212 -19.44 12.37 -6.19
N LEU A 213 -18.66 13.20 -6.88
CA LEU A 213 -19.19 14.27 -7.74
C LEU A 213 -19.97 13.70 -8.93
N THR A 214 -19.40 12.73 -9.64
CA THR A 214 -20.10 12.06 -10.76
C THR A 214 -21.41 11.42 -10.30
N ASN A 215 -21.41 10.74 -9.16
CA ASN A 215 -22.62 10.14 -8.60
C ASN A 215 -23.66 11.19 -8.25
N ARG A 216 -23.25 12.32 -7.66
CA ARG A 216 -24.15 13.43 -7.34
C ARG A 216 -24.80 14.02 -8.58
N ASP A 217 -24.06 14.14 -9.68
CA ASP A 217 -24.57 14.68 -10.94
C ASP A 217 -25.63 13.75 -11.55
N ILE A 218 -25.36 12.44 -11.60
CA ILE A 218 -26.32 11.43 -12.10
C ILE A 218 -27.59 11.41 -11.23
N ILE A 219 -27.44 11.42 -9.90
CA ILE A 219 -28.58 11.48 -8.98
C ILE A 219 -29.39 12.78 -9.19
N GLY A 220 -28.72 13.90 -9.43
CA GLY A 220 -29.35 15.17 -9.76
C GLY A 220 -30.19 15.11 -11.05
N GLN A 221 -29.65 14.48 -12.10
CA GLN A 221 -30.34 14.28 -13.37
C GLN A 221 -31.59 13.39 -13.21
N ALA A 222 -31.43 12.21 -12.60
CA ALA A 222 -32.54 11.29 -12.33
C ALA A 222 -33.65 11.95 -11.50
N LYS A 223 -33.25 12.70 -10.45
CA LYS A 223 -34.20 13.46 -9.63
C LYS A 223 -34.96 14.48 -10.47
N GLY A 224 -34.28 15.23 -11.34
CA GLY A 224 -34.91 16.18 -12.25
C GLY A 224 -35.92 15.52 -13.22
N MET A 225 -35.56 14.36 -13.80
CA MET A 225 -36.46 13.58 -14.65
C MET A 225 -37.70 13.10 -13.89
N ILE A 226 -37.54 12.62 -12.66
CA ILE A 226 -38.66 12.19 -11.81
C ILE A 226 -39.55 13.38 -11.43
N MET A 227 -38.95 14.52 -11.09
CA MET A 227 -39.70 15.75 -10.78
C MET A 227 -40.58 16.16 -11.96
N GLU A 228 -40.02 16.19 -13.16
CA GLU A 228 -40.74 16.57 -14.39
C GLU A 228 -41.85 15.57 -14.69
N ARG A 229 -41.54 14.27 -14.69
CA ARG A 229 -42.47 13.23 -15.11
C ARG A 229 -43.65 13.01 -14.16
N TYR A 230 -43.42 13.11 -12.86
CA TYR A 230 -44.41 12.81 -11.84
C TYR A 230 -44.96 14.08 -11.14
N GLY A 231 -44.52 15.27 -11.56
CA GLY A 231 -44.91 16.53 -10.94
C GLY A 231 -44.50 16.64 -9.46
N LEU A 232 -43.41 15.97 -9.09
CA LEU A 232 -42.91 15.93 -7.71
C LEU A 232 -41.96 17.10 -7.43
N ASP A 233 -41.93 17.55 -6.19
CA ASP A 233 -40.86 18.43 -5.73
C ASP A 233 -39.54 17.64 -5.56
N SER A 234 -38.45 18.39 -5.33
CA SER A 234 -37.12 17.79 -5.19
C SER A 234 -37.01 16.83 -4.00
N GLU A 235 -37.74 17.03 -2.91
CA GLU A 235 -37.63 16.18 -1.72
C GLU A 235 -38.37 14.86 -1.94
N ALA A 236 -39.57 14.93 -2.52
CA ALA A 236 -40.36 13.77 -2.90
C ALA A 236 -39.67 12.92 -3.98
N ALA A 237 -39.07 13.55 -5.00
CA ALA A 237 -38.34 12.84 -6.04
C ALA A 237 -37.08 12.13 -5.51
N PHE A 238 -36.33 12.77 -4.61
CA PHE A 238 -35.19 12.12 -3.96
C PHE A 238 -35.64 10.97 -3.06
N SER A 239 -36.72 11.17 -2.29
CA SER A 239 -37.30 10.12 -1.43
C SER A 239 -37.75 8.91 -2.24
N LEU A 240 -38.28 9.12 -3.45
CA LEU A 240 -38.62 8.03 -4.37
C LEU A 240 -37.37 7.25 -4.82
N LEU A 241 -36.31 7.93 -5.26
CA LEU A 241 -35.04 7.27 -5.60
C LEU A 241 -34.45 6.49 -4.42
N ALA A 242 -34.44 7.10 -3.23
CA ALA A 242 -33.94 6.46 -2.01
C ALA A 242 -34.75 5.21 -1.65
N ARG A 243 -36.07 5.28 -1.77
CA ARG A 243 -36.96 4.14 -1.55
C ARG A 243 -36.69 3.03 -2.57
N LEU A 244 -36.58 3.35 -3.86
CA LEU A 244 -36.27 2.37 -4.90
C LEU A 244 -34.92 1.68 -4.65
N SER A 245 -33.91 2.44 -4.23
CA SER A 245 -32.59 1.91 -3.82
C SER A 245 -32.70 0.94 -2.65
N GLN A 246 -33.48 1.30 -1.62
CA GLN A 246 -33.70 0.44 -0.45
C GLN A 246 -34.51 -0.83 -0.79
N ASP A 247 -35.61 -0.69 -1.52
CA ASP A 247 -36.51 -1.80 -1.87
C ASP A 247 -35.81 -2.81 -2.81
N SER A 248 -34.85 -2.36 -3.62
CA SER A 248 -34.06 -3.21 -4.53
C SER A 248 -32.71 -3.65 -3.97
N ASN A 249 -32.26 -3.12 -2.83
CA ASN A 249 -30.92 -3.31 -2.27
C ASN A 249 -29.79 -3.00 -3.28
N VAL A 250 -30.00 -1.96 -4.09
CA VAL A 250 -29.07 -1.45 -5.11
C VAL A 250 -28.59 -0.06 -4.69
N LYS A 251 -27.35 0.32 -5.03
CA LYS A 251 -26.82 1.63 -4.63
C LYS A 251 -27.61 2.75 -5.31
N LEU A 252 -27.84 3.84 -4.58
CA LEU A 252 -28.66 4.96 -5.06
C LEU A 252 -28.21 5.52 -6.41
N TYR A 253 -26.89 5.60 -6.66
CA TYR A 253 -26.37 6.09 -7.93
C TYR A 253 -26.69 5.14 -9.10
N GLU A 254 -26.74 3.83 -8.85
CA GLU A 254 -27.05 2.82 -9.88
C GLU A 254 -28.53 2.89 -10.24
N VAL A 255 -29.41 3.07 -9.24
CA VAL A 255 -30.84 3.33 -9.48
C VAL A 255 -31.02 4.63 -10.27
N ALA A 256 -30.33 5.69 -9.89
CA ALA A 256 -30.38 6.95 -10.64
C ALA A 256 -29.88 6.78 -12.08
N GLN A 257 -28.81 6.01 -12.30
CA GLN A 257 -28.31 5.69 -13.62
C GLN A 257 -29.34 4.94 -14.46
N GLN A 258 -30.03 3.95 -13.89
CA GLN A 258 -31.12 3.24 -14.57
C GLN A 258 -32.25 4.19 -14.99
N VAL A 259 -32.61 5.16 -14.15
CA VAL A 259 -33.62 6.17 -14.49
C VAL A 259 -33.15 7.05 -15.66
N VAL A 260 -31.88 7.46 -15.66
CA VAL A 260 -31.30 8.27 -16.75
C VAL A 260 -31.23 7.48 -18.05
N GLU A 261 -30.82 6.21 -18.00
CA GLU A 261 -30.70 5.33 -19.17
C GLU A 261 -32.06 4.95 -19.78
N ALA A 262 -33.10 4.81 -18.95
CA ALA A 262 -34.45 4.52 -19.41
C ALA A 262 -35.05 5.67 -20.26
N GLY A 263 -34.57 6.90 -20.04
CA GLY A 263 -34.94 8.07 -20.82
C GLY A 263 -36.38 8.56 -20.59
N PRO A 264 -36.87 9.51 -21.40
CA PRO A 264 -38.19 10.12 -21.21
C PRO A 264 -39.39 9.21 -21.58
N ASP A 265 -39.16 8.14 -22.36
CA ASP A 265 -40.22 7.41 -23.08
C ASP A 265 -40.64 6.05 -22.46
N SER A 266 -40.09 5.66 -21.31
CA SER A 266 -40.35 4.35 -20.66
C SER A 266 -41.26 4.44 -19.45
#